data_AF-A0A6V7RTX9-F1
#
_entry.id   AF-A0A6V7RTX9-F1
#
_cell.length_a   1.000
_cell.length_b   1.000
_cell.length_c   1.000
_cell.angle_alpha   90.00
_cell.angle_beta   90.00
_cell.angle_gamma   90.00
#
_symmetry.space_group_name_H-M   'P 1'
#
loop_
_entity.id
_entity.type
_entity.pdbx_description
1 polymer ?
#
loop_
_entity_poly.entity_id
_entity_poly.type
_entity_poly.pdbx_seq_one_letter_code
_entity_poly.pdbx_strand_id
1 'polypeptide(L)'
;MAKSSYNINNVYKDINTINGYFNESKMGPATVLRVNGPIHTYCHYGNNSGKGNCPSYIEMVSSGVIYVLKTLKEKYDLDYDKLAEYAILWLRYKLNQAAPYNNTKLNDFYNNHIEKNKYYNNKIKGDDSPTYKEIIDKKKDLMNININEISKYSYPFSLLLFLYNENKTNNLNCTKYLGKAKDFASRFEGINKDPNNIEGSSYNKILSTIS
;
A
#
# COMPACT_ATOMS: atom_id res chain seq x y z
N MET A 1 17.23 -17.18 4.28
CA MET A 1 16.78 -15.84 3.83
C MET A 1 17.87 -15.26 2.94
N ALA A 2 17.62 -15.13 1.64
CA ALA A 2 18.53 -14.44 0.73
C ALA A 2 18.64 -12.97 1.16
N LYS A 3 19.86 -12.43 1.21
CA LYS A 3 20.15 -11.06 1.62
C LYS A 3 19.46 -10.12 0.62
N SER A 4 18.44 -9.37 1.04
CA SER A 4 17.81 -8.39 0.15
C SER A 4 18.85 -7.34 -0.26
N SER A 5 18.92 -7.00 -1.54
CA SER A 5 19.82 -5.96 -2.07
C SER A 5 19.45 -4.55 -1.60
N TYR A 6 18.23 -4.38 -1.07
CA TYR A 6 17.66 -3.11 -0.67
C TYR A 6 17.52 -2.99 0.86
N ASN A 7 17.54 -1.74 1.33
CA ASN A 7 17.32 -1.42 2.74
C ASN A 7 15.81 -1.29 3.04
N ILE A 8 15.28 -2.25 3.80
CA ILE A 8 13.85 -2.30 4.19
C ILE A 8 13.38 -1.02 4.91
N ASN A 9 14.25 -0.36 5.68
CA ASN A 9 13.94 0.91 6.34
C ASN A 9 13.56 1.99 5.32
N ASN A 10 14.31 2.06 4.22
CA ASN A 10 14.07 3.05 3.17
C ASN A 10 12.76 2.75 2.42
N VAL A 11 12.45 1.47 2.18
CA VAL A 11 11.16 1.05 1.59
C VAL A 11 9.98 1.54 2.42
N TYR A 12 9.94 1.24 3.72
CA TYR A 12 8.84 1.71 4.58
C TYR A 12 8.80 3.23 4.74
N LYS A 13 9.95 3.91 4.76
CA LYS A 13 10.02 5.38 4.77
C LYS A 13 9.40 5.99 3.52
N ASP A 14 9.68 5.43 2.34
CA ASP A 14 9.08 5.91 1.09
C ASP A 14 7.59 5.59 1.02
N ILE A 15 7.17 4.40 1.42
CA ILE A 15 5.73 4.06 1.49
C ILE A 15 5.01 5.02 2.46
N ASN A 16 5.61 5.34 3.60
CA ASN A 16 5.04 6.29 4.55
C ASN A 16 4.97 7.72 3.98
N THR A 17 5.99 8.13 3.22
CA THR A 17 6.00 9.41 2.50
C THR A 17 4.85 9.46 1.49
N ILE A 18 4.68 8.39 0.69
CA ILE A 18 3.58 8.25 -0.28
C ILE A 18 2.23 8.27 0.44
N ASN A 19 2.14 7.61 1.59
CA ASN A 19 0.94 7.63 2.41
C ASN A 19 0.56 9.06 2.86
N GLY A 20 1.54 9.94 3.10
CA GLY A 20 1.29 11.34 3.49
C GLY A 20 0.86 12.27 2.35
N TYR A 21 0.94 11.84 1.09
CA TYR A 21 0.63 12.68 -0.07
C TYR A 21 -0.83 13.07 -0.19
N PHE A 22 -1.76 12.31 0.37
CA PHE A 22 -3.15 12.75 0.41
C PHE A 22 -3.87 12.24 1.63
N ASN A 23 -4.84 13.03 2.07
CA ASN A 23 -5.78 12.67 3.12
C ASN A 23 -7.14 13.30 2.83
N GLU A 24 -8.16 12.68 3.39
CA GLU A 24 -9.52 13.18 3.38
C GLU A 24 -9.89 13.53 4.83
N SER A 25 -10.40 14.73 5.05
CA SER A 25 -10.87 15.16 6.37
C SER A 25 -12.27 15.74 6.28
N LYS A 26 -13.07 15.50 7.32
CA LYS A 26 -14.38 16.11 7.46
C LYS A 26 -14.24 17.48 8.10
N MET A 27 -14.80 18.50 7.45
CA MET A 27 -14.95 19.85 7.98
C MET A 27 -16.44 20.16 8.05
N GLY A 28 -17.08 19.80 9.16
CA GLY A 28 -18.53 19.84 9.30
C GLY A 28 -19.23 18.88 8.33
N PRO A 29 -20.21 19.33 7.51
CA PRO A 29 -20.86 18.49 6.51
C PRO A 29 -20.00 18.28 5.25
N ALA A 30 -18.96 19.09 5.05
CA ALA A 30 -18.10 19.02 3.88
C ALA A 30 -16.95 18.02 4.07
N THR A 31 -16.53 17.42 2.97
CA THR A 31 -15.34 16.57 2.90
C THR A 31 -14.28 17.30 2.10
N VAL A 32 -13.09 17.46 2.68
CA VAL A 32 -11.96 18.15 2.04
C VAL A 32 -10.88 17.14 1.71
N LEU A 33 -10.56 17.01 0.43
CA LEU A 33 -9.44 16.22 -0.05
C LEU A 33 -8.20 17.11 -0.14
N ARG A 34 -7.18 16.79 0.65
CA ARG A 34 -5.87 17.46 0.59
C ARG A 34 -4.90 16.59 -0.18
N VAL A 35 -4.18 17.21 -1.10
CA VAL A 35 -3.31 16.52 -2.04
C VAL A 35 -1.98 17.26 -2.11
N ASN A 36 -0.91 16.53 -1.94
CA ASN A 36 0.47 17.00 -1.98
C ASN A 36 1.31 15.95 -2.72
N GLY A 37 2.21 16.39 -3.58
CA GLY A 37 3.21 15.50 -4.17
C GLY A 37 2.79 14.78 -5.47
N PRO A 38 3.61 13.83 -5.92
CA PRO A 38 3.64 13.32 -7.30
C PRO A 38 2.55 12.31 -7.69
N ILE A 39 1.69 11.87 -6.76
CA ILE A 39 0.61 10.90 -7.08
C ILE A 39 -0.32 11.42 -8.18
N HIS A 40 -0.55 12.74 -8.23
CA HIS A 40 -1.42 13.37 -9.22
C HIS A 40 -0.99 13.06 -10.67
N THR A 41 0.29 12.81 -10.94
CA THR A 41 0.78 12.46 -12.28
C THR A 41 0.12 11.19 -12.84
N TYR A 42 -0.25 10.25 -11.97
CA TYR A 42 -0.93 9.00 -12.30
C TYR A 42 -2.45 9.09 -12.21
N CYS A 43 -2.97 10.29 -11.95
CA CYS A 43 -4.38 10.53 -11.92
C CYS A 43 -4.92 10.86 -13.32
N HIS A 44 -5.43 9.83 -13.99
CA HIS A 44 -6.09 10.00 -15.27
C HIS A 44 -7.19 8.94 -15.47
N TYR A 45 -8.44 9.39 -15.49
CA TYR A 45 -9.66 8.58 -15.62
C TYR A 45 -10.59 9.13 -16.70
N GLY A 46 -10.91 8.33 -17.72
CA GLY A 46 -11.80 8.75 -18.82
C GLY A 46 -11.23 9.82 -19.75
N ASN A 47 -12.02 10.24 -20.75
CA ASN A 47 -11.56 11.14 -21.82
C ASN A 47 -11.43 12.62 -21.40
N ASN A 48 -12.12 13.03 -20.33
CA ASN A 48 -12.23 14.44 -19.92
C ASN A 48 -11.43 14.82 -18.66
N SER A 49 -10.72 13.87 -18.02
CA SER A 49 -9.81 14.25 -16.94
C SER A 49 -8.57 14.90 -17.57
N GLY A 50 -8.42 16.22 -17.38
CA GLY A 50 -7.12 16.85 -17.59
C GLY A 50 -6.07 16.11 -16.76
N LYS A 51 -4.88 15.88 -17.34
CA LYS A 51 -3.76 15.23 -16.63
C LYS A 51 -3.59 15.90 -15.26
N GLY A 52 -3.58 15.11 -14.18
CA GLY A 52 -3.29 15.64 -12.85
C GLY A 52 -4.50 15.92 -11.95
N ASN A 53 -5.74 15.77 -12.44
CA ASN A 53 -6.93 16.12 -11.66
C ASN A 53 -7.68 14.87 -11.18
N CYS A 54 -7.40 14.46 -9.94
CA CYS A 54 -8.20 13.45 -9.22
C CYS A 54 -9.21 14.17 -8.34
N PRO A 55 -10.48 14.28 -8.76
CA PRO A 55 -11.50 14.94 -7.94
C PRO A 55 -11.85 14.15 -6.67
N SER A 56 -11.56 12.84 -6.62
CA SER A 56 -12.00 11.98 -5.52
C SER A 56 -10.87 11.24 -4.79
N TYR A 57 -11.13 10.90 -3.53
CA TYR A 57 -10.23 10.10 -2.70
C TYR A 57 -9.94 8.72 -3.32
N ILE A 58 -10.94 8.05 -3.89
CA ILE A 58 -10.80 6.72 -4.50
C ILE A 58 -9.89 6.75 -5.74
N GLU A 59 -9.99 7.78 -6.57
CA GLU A 59 -9.10 7.97 -7.71
C GLU A 59 -7.66 8.25 -7.26
N MET A 60 -7.48 8.98 -6.15
CA MET A 60 -6.16 9.17 -5.53
C MET A 60 -5.57 7.88 -4.97
N VAL A 61 -6.38 7.07 -4.30
CA VAL A 61 -5.95 5.76 -3.80
C VAL A 61 -5.51 4.87 -4.96
N SER A 62 -6.31 4.78 -6.03
CA SER A 62 -5.96 3.98 -7.21
C SER A 62 -4.70 4.51 -7.91
N SER A 63 -4.55 5.83 -8.08
CA SER A 63 -3.33 6.44 -8.63
C SER A 63 -2.11 6.20 -7.73
N GLY A 64 -2.32 6.19 -6.42
CA GLY A 64 -1.29 5.91 -5.42
C GLY A 64 -0.79 4.47 -5.48
N VAL A 65 -1.63 3.49 -5.82
CA VAL A 65 -1.18 2.09 -6.05
C VAL A 65 -0.14 2.06 -7.18
N ILE A 66 -0.42 2.73 -8.30
CA ILE A 66 0.52 2.83 -9.43
C ILE A 66 1.81 3.53 -9.00
N TYR A 67 1.68 4.61 -8.24
CA TYR A 67 2.82 5.37 -7.74
C TYR A 67 3.72 4.57 -6.76
N VAL A 68 3.13 3.76 -5.88
CA VAL A 68 3.86 2.84 -4.98
C VAL A 68 4.66 1.85 -5.81
N LEU A 69 4.03 1.17 -6.78
CA LEU A 69 4.71 0.20 -7.65
C LEU A 69 5.91 0.84 -8.36
N LYS A 70 5.68 1.99 -8.99
CA LYS A 70 6.71 2.73 -9.73
C LYS A 70 7.88 3.13 -8.83
N THR A 71 7.59 3.77 -7.70
CA THR A 71 8.61 4.28 -6.77
C THR A 71 9.48 3.15 -6.23
N LEU A 72 8.84 2.06 -5.79
CA LEU A 72 9.55 0.93 -5.22
C LEU A 72 10.40 0.19 -6.26
N LYS A 73 9.92 0.08 -7.51
CA LYS A 73 10.71 -0.50 -8.60
C LYS A 73 11.90 0.38 -8.97
N GLU A 74 11.74 1.69 -9.05
CA GLU A 74 12.83 2.57 -9.48
C GLU A 74 13.92 2.74 -8.44
N LYS A 75 13.55 2.87 -7.17
CA LYS A 75 14.52 3.15 -6.10
C LYS A 75 15.19 1.91 -5.53
N TYR A 76 14.48 0.78 -5.50
CA TYR A 76 14.93 -0.42 -4.79
C TYR A 76 15.02 -1.66 -5.68
N ASP A 77 14.59 -1.54 -6.93
CA ASP A 77 14.55 -2.63 -7.91
C ASP A 77 13.87 -3.91 -7.38
N LEU A 78 12.82 -3.75 -6.57
CA LEU A 78 12.10 -4.88 -5.99
C LEU A 78 11.60 -5.84 -7.08
N ASP A 79 11.54 -7.12 -6.73
CA ASP A 79 10.89 -8.12 -7.57
C ASP A 79 9.40 -7.81 -7.70
N TYR A 80 8.81 -8.21 -8.82
CA TYR A 80 7.43 -7.86 -9.15
C TYR A 80 6.41 -8.44 -8.16
N ASP A 81 6.74 -9.57 -7.53
CA ASP A 81 5.89 -10.21 -6.55
C ASP A 81 5.81 -9.39 -5.26
N LYS A 82 6.97 -8.96 -4.73
CA LYS A 82 7.05 -8.07 -3.57
C LYS A 82 6.46 -6.70 -3.84
N LEU A 83 6.60 -6.16 -5.05
CA LEU A 83 5.94 -4.92 -5.45
C LEU A 83 4.42 -5.01 -5.33
N ALA A 84 3.84 -6.06 -5.90
CA ALA A 84 2.40 -6.29 -5.84
C ALA A 84 1.92 -6.50 -4.39
N GLU A 85 2.66 -7.26 -3.59
CA GLU A 85 2.37 -7.45 -2.16
C GLU A 85 2.34 -6.12 -1.39
N TYR A 86 3.36 -5.27 -1.51
CA TYR A 86 3.39 -3.95 -0.85
C TYR A 86 2.26 -3.03 -1.35
N ALA A 87 1.98 -3.03 -2.64
CA ALA A 87 0.95 -2.17 -3.22
C ALA A 87 -0.46 -2.57 -2.76
N ILE A 88 -0.75 -3.87 -2.69
CA ILE A 88 -2.04 -4.40 -2.20
C ILE A 88 -2.21 -4.14 -0.70
N LEU A 89 -1.15 -4.34 0.09
CA LEU A 89 -1.19 -4.06 1.52
C LEU A 89 -1.38 -2.56 1.80
N TRP A 90 -0.68 -1.70 1.05
CA TRP A 90 -0.85 -0.25 1.13
C TRP A 90 -2.26 0.18 0.74
N LEU A 91 -2.82 -0.40 -0.33
CA LEU A 91 -4.21 -0.17 -0.74
C LEU A 91 -5.18 -0.52 0.39
N ARG A 92 -5.02 -1.71 1.01
CA ARG A 92 -5.90 -2.09 2.13
C ARG A 92 -5.81 -1.10 3.27
N TYR A 93 -4.58 -0.76 3.65
CA TYR A 93 -4.33 0.18 4.73
C TYR A 93 -4.99 1.54 4.45
N LYS A 94 -4.87 2.07 3.23
CA LYS A 94 -5.52 3.33 2.85
C LYS A 94 -7.03 3.27 2.97
N LEU A 95 -7.67 2.26 2.40
CA LEU A 95 -9.13 2.10 2.47
C LEU A 95 -9.61 1.97 3.91
N ASN A 96 -8.85 1.28 4.77
CA ASN A 96 -9.16 1.15 6.20
C ASN A 96 -9.14 2.46 6.98
N GLN A 97 -8.42 3.48 6.52
CA GLN A 97 -8.30 4.77 7.23
C GLN A 97 -9.41 5.76 6.93
N ALA A 98 -10.17 5.57 5.85
CA ALA A 98 -11.14 6.54 5.39
C ALA A 98 -12.54 5.93 5.34
N ALA A 99 -13.48 6.52 6.06
CA ALA A 99 -14.91 6.19 5.94
C ALA A 99 -15.51 6.93 4.74
N PRO A 100 -16.38 6.30 3.94
CA PRO A 100 -17.02 4.99 4.15
C PRO A 100 -16.25 3.79 3.54
N TYR A 101 -15.00 3.98 3.13
CA TYR A 101 -14.26 3.01 2.31
C TYR A 101 -13.66 1.82 3.07
N ASN A 102 -13.67 1.85 4.40
CA ASN A 102 -13.15 0.76 5.25
C ASN A 102 -13.79 -0.61 4.96
N ASN A 103 -15.03 -0.64 4.49
CA ASN A 103 -15.75 -1.86 4.13
C ASN A 103 -15.63 -2.23 2.63
N THR A 104 -14.76 -1.55 1.88
CA THR A 104 -14.56 -1.85 0.45
C THR A 104 -13.76 -3.13 0.27
N LYS A 105 -14.29 -4.06 -0.53
CA LYS A 105 -13.55 -5.26 -0.96
C LYS A 105 -12.47 -4.86 -1.96
N LEU A 106 -11.28 -5.43 -1.82
CA LEU A 106 -10.15 -5.05 -2.68
C LEU A 106 -10.39 -5.39 -4.15
N ASN A 107 -10.97 -6.56 -4.44
CA ASN A 107 -11.32 -6.94 -5.81
C ASN A 107 -12.35 -5.97 -6.44
N ASP A 108 -13.35 -5.52 -5.68
CA ASP A 108 -14.34 -4.55 -6.17
C ASP A 108 -13.68 -3.19 -6.45
N PHE A 109 -12.79 -2.74 -5.55
CA PHE A 109 -12.02 -1.52 -5.77
C PHE A 109 -11.13 -1.61 -7.00
N TYR A 110 -10.47 -2.76 -7.19
CA TYR A 110 -9.60 -3.00 -8.32
C TYR A 110 -10.33 -2.88 -9.66
N ASN A 111 -11.42 -3.63 -9.84
CA ASN A 111 -12.21 -3.62 -11.07
C ASN A 111 -12.83 -2.23 -11.35
N ASN A 112 -13.25 -1.53 -10.29
CA ASN A 112 -13.93 -0.25 -10.45
C ASN A 112 -13.01 0.96 -10.60
N HIS A 113 -11.77 0.90 -10.11
CA HIS A 113 -10.88 2.06 -10.06
C HIS A 113 -9.47 1.79 -10.59
N ILE A 114 -8.82 0.68 -10.24
CA ILE A 114 -7.44 0.43 -10.69
C ILE A 114 -7.42 0.07 -12.18
N GLU A 115 -8.29 -0.86 -12.60
CA GLU A 115 -8.40 -1.28 -14.00
C GLU A 115 -8.83 -0.12 -14.92
N LYS A 116 -9.59 0.84 -14.39
CA LYS A 116 -10.06 2.01 -15.16
C LYS A 116 -9.05 3.16 -15.23
N ASN A 117 -7.94 3.08 -14.52
CA ASN A 117 -6.88 4.10 -14.58
C ASN A 117 -6.14 3.99 -15.93
N LYS A 118 -5.95 5.08 -16.66
CA LYS A 118 -5.28 5.05 -17.97
C LYS A 118 -3.85 4.51 -17.94
N TYR A 119 -3.14 4.66 -16.82
CA TYR A 119 -1.79 4.15 -16.66
C TYR A 119 -1.73 2.64 -16.40
N TYR A 120 -2.85 1.98 -16.14
CA TYR A 120 -2.91 0.58 -15.75
C TYR A 120 -2.22 -0.38 -16.73
N ASN A 121 -2.38 -0.14 -18.03
CA ASN A 121 -1.74 -0.94 -19.08
C ASN A 121 -0.34 -0.45 -19.47
N ASN A 122 0.17 0.60 -18.83
CA ASN A 122 1.51 1.10 -19.12
C ASN A 122 2.57 0.18 -18.51
N LYS A 123 3.73 0.13 -19.17
CA LYS A 123 4.93 -0.54 -18.71
C LYS A 123 5.50 0.16 -17.48
N ILE A 124 5.92 -0.61 -16.47
CA ILE A 124 6.44 -0.04 -15.22
C ILE A 124 7.79 0.67 -15.43
N LYS A 125 8.67 0.13 -16.28
CA LYS A 125 10.02 0.68 -16.55
C LYS A 125 10.58 0.16 -17.88
N GLY A 126 10.50 0.96 -18.95
CA GLY A 126 10.99 0.58 -20.28
C GLY A 126 10.16 -0.53 -20.95
N ASP A 127 10.48 -0.81 -22.21
CA ASP A 127 9.60 -1.61 -23.09
C ASP A 127 9.55 -3.10 -22.70
N ASP A 128 10.65 -3.65 -22.16
CA ASP A 128 10.76 -5.07 -21.78
C ASP A 128 10.17 -5.40 -20.39
N SER A 129 9.69 -4.41 -19.65
CA SER A 129 9.11 -4.63 -18.32
C SER A 129 7.66 -5.11 -18.39
N PRO A 130 7.10 -5.72 -17.33
CA PRO A 130 5.66 -5.93 -17.27
C PRO A 130 4.90 -4.61 -17.09
N THR A 131 3.63 -4.65 -17.45
CA THR A 131 2.66 -3.58 -17.19
C THR A 131 2.24 -3.56 -15.72
N TYR A 132 1.68 -2.44 -15.24
CA TYR A 132 1.12 -2.40 -13.88
C TYR A 132 0.02 -3.45 -13.69
N LYS A 133 -0.81 -3.67 -14.71
CA LYS A 133 -1.77 -4.78 -14.79
C LYS A 133 -1.12 -6.13 -14.49
N GLU A 134 -0.11 -6.52 -15.26
CA GLU A 134 0.54 -7.83 -15.12
C GLU A 134 1.18 -8.02 -13.74
N ILE A 135 1.73 -6.95 -13.15
CA ILE A 135 2.30 -7.01 -11.80
C ILE A 135 1.22 -7.25 -10.75
N ILE A 136 0.11 -6.50 -10.81
CA ILE A 136 -0.95 -6.61 -9.81
C ILE A 136 -1.73 -7.92 -9.96
N ASP A 137 -2.06 -8.32 -11.20
CA ASP A 137 -2.80 -9.55 -11.50
C ASP A 137 -2.06 -10.81 -11.00
N LYS A 138 -0.71 -10.80 -10.90
CA LYS A 138 0.07 -11.91 -10.32
C LYS A 138 -0.28 -12.21 -8.86
N LYS A 139 -0.76 -11.22 -8.12
CA LYS A 139 -1.15 -11.35 -6.70
C LYS A 139 -2.65 -11.11 -6.50
N LYS A 140 -3.46 -11.39 -7.52
CA LYS A 140 -4.92 -11.24 -7.47
C LYS A 140 -5.57 -12.11 -6.40
N ASP A 141 -4.93 -13.21 -6.02
CA ASP A 141 -5.32 -14.02 -4.86
C ASP A 141 -5.38 -13.20 -3.56
N LEU A 142 -4.46 -12.24 -3.36
CA LEU A 142 -4.47 -11.35 -2.21
C LEU A 142 -5.67 -10.39 -2.21
N MET A 143 -6.17 -9.99 -3.39
CA MET A 143 -7.35 -9.12 -3.51
C MET A 143 -8.67 -9.83 -3.20
N ASN A 144 -8.66 -11.16 -3.29
CA ASN A 144 -9.83 -12.01 -3.02
C ASN A 144 -9.93 -12.44 -1.55
N ILE A 145 -8.92 -12.15 -0.73
CA ILE A 145 -8.97 -12.42 0.72
C ILE A 145 -10.17 -11.68 1.33
N ASN A 146 -10.84 -12.36 2.26
CA ASN A 146 -11.95 -11.76 3.00
C ASN A 146 -11.53 -10.43 3.62
N ILE A 147 -12.40 -9.43 3.52
CA ILE A 147 -12.15 -8.06 3.98
C ILE A 147 -11.71 -7.98 5.46
N ASN A 148 -12.33 -8.76 6.33
CA ASN A 148 -12.03 -8.77 7.76
C ASN A 148 -10.64 -9.37 8.01
N GLU A 149 -10.29 -10.38 7.23
CA GLU A 149 -9.01 -11.08 7.32
C GLU A 149 -7.84 -10.20 6.88
N ILE A 150 -7.91 -9.59 5.70
CA ILE A 150 -6.84 -8.71 5.22
C ILE A 150 -6.72 -7.43 6.07
N SER A 151 -7.82 -7.01 6.72
CA SER A 151 -7.80 -5.88 7.67
C SER A 151 -6.95 -6.12 8.90
N LYS A 152 -6.77 -7.37 9.34
CA LYS A 152 -5.93 -7.73 10.49
C LYS A 152 -4.49 -7.22 10.30
N TYR A 153 -4.01 -7.15 9.07
CA TYR A 153 -2.66 -6.69 8.71
C TYR A 153 -2.51 -5.17 8.64
N SER A 154 -3.61 -4.43 8.52
CA SER A 154 -3.60 -2.98 8.33
C SER A 154 -3.01 -2.21 9.51
N TYR A 155 -3.31 -2.63 10.75
CA TYR A 155 -2.78 -1.96 11.94
C TYR A 155 -1.31 -2.34 12.20
N PRO A 156 -0.89 -3.61 12.15
CA PRO A 156 0.54 -3.96 12.17
C PRO A 156 1.35 -3.21 11.11
N PHE A 157 0.83 -3.10 9.88
CA PHE A 157 1.48 -2.34 8.82
C PHE A 157 1.63 -0.84 9.17
N SER A 158 0.62 -0.23 9.79
CA SER A 158 0.70 1.17 10.22
C SER A 158 1.76 1.39 11.31
N LEU A 159 1.91 0.43 12.23
CA LEU A 159 2.96 0.44 13.24
C LEU A 159 4.36 0.37 12.60
N LEU A 160 4.55 -0.46 11.58
CA LEU A 160 5.81 -0.52 10.84
C LEU A 160 6.14 0.80 10.14
N LEU A 161 5.18 1.38 9.41
CA LEU A 161 5.36 2.68 8.77
C LEU A 161 5.77 3.75 9.80
N PHE A 162 5.13 3.75 10.96
CA PHE A 162 5.46 4.67 12.05
C PHE A 162 6.88 4.42 12.61
N LEU A 163 7.20 3.19 13.00
CA LEU A 163 8.49 2.83 13.61
C LEU A 163 9.67 3.14 12.67
N TYR A 164 9.56 2.80 11.38
CA TYR A 164 10.60 3.11 10.40
C TYR A 164 10.69 4.61 10.09
N ASN A 165 9.56 5.34 10.10
CA ASN A 165 9.58 6.79 9.93
C ASN A 165 10.26 7.51 11.11
N GLU A 166 10.00 7.10 12.34
CA GLU A 166 10.63 7.71 13.52
C GLU A 166 12.13 7.37 13.60
N ASN A 167 12.58 6.30 12.95
CA ASN A 167 14.00 5.93 12.83
C ASN A 167 14.77 6.79 11.79
N LYS A 168 14.36 8.06 11.61
CA LYS A 168 14.99 9.00 10.67
C LYS A 168 16.31 9.58 11.17
N THR A 169 16.48 9.73 12.48
CA THR A 169 17.62 10.45 13.07
C THR A 169 18.74 9.54 13.59
N ASN A 170 18.66 8.22 13.38
CA ASN A 170 19.52 7.21 14.05
C ASN A 170 19.57 7.34 15.59
N ASN A 171 18.68 8.15 16.16
CA ASN A 171 18.53 8.40 17.58
C ASN A 171 17.10 8.04 17.98
N LEU A 172 16.66 6.85 17.54
CA LEU A 172 15.37 6.33 17.91
C LEU A 172 15.38 6.18 19.43
N ASN A 173 14.56 6.96 20.12
CA ASN A 173 14.39 6.79 21.54
C ASN A 173 13.64 5.47 21.77
N CYS A 174 14.40 4.38 21.90
CA CYS A 174 13.87 3.03 22.06
C CYS A 174 12.89 2.97 23.23
N THR A 175 13.15 3.68 24.32
CA THR A 175 12.24 3.78 25.48
C THR A 175 10.89 4.38 25.10
N LYS A 176 10.87 5.43 24.26
CA LYS A 176 9.64 6.09 23.79
C LYS A 176 8.80 5.18 22.88
N TYR A 177 9.43 4.37 22.02
CA TYR A 177 8.73 3.58 21.01
C TYR A 177 8.63 2.08 21.34
N LEU A 178 9.21 1.64 22.45
CA LEU A 178 9.17 0.25 22.91
C LEU A 178 7.74 -0.29 23.00
N GLY A 179 6.80 0.53 23.49
CA GLY A 179 5.39 0.15 23.57
C GLY A 179 4.78 -0.19 22.20
N LYS A 180 5.07 0.61 21.17
CA LYS A 180 4.60 0.38 19.79
C LYS A 180 5.28 -0.82 19.14
N ALA A 181 6.57 -1.03 19.41
CA ALA A 181 7.29 -2.23 18.94
C ALA A 181 6.74 -3.51 19.59
N LYS A 182 6.43 -3.48 20.89
CA LYS A 182 5.79 -4.61 21.60
C LYS A 182 4.37 -4.88 21.08
N ASP A 183 3.58 -3.84 20.82
CA ASP A 183 2.23 -3.95 20.23
C ASP A 183 2.31 -4.59 18.83
N PHE A 184 3.28 -4.17 17.99
CA PHE A 184 3.53 -4.81 16.71
C PHE A 184 3.88 -6.29 16.87
N ALA A 185 4.87 -6.62 17.71
CA ALA A 185 5.32 -8.00 17.91
C ALA A 185 4.21 -8.92 18.41
N SER A 186 3.40 -8.47 19.38
CA SER A 186 2.27 -9.24 19.92
C SER A 186 1.20 -9.51 18.86
N ARG A 187 0.88 -8.52 18.02
CA ARG A 187 -0.10 -8.69 16.94
C ARG A 187 0.42 -9.57 15.82
N PHE A 188 1.68 -9.39 15.44
CA PHE A 188 2.34 -10.24 14.46
C PHE A 188 2.33 -11.70 14.90
N GLU A 189 2.65 -11.97 16.18
CA GLU A 189 2.58 -13.31 16.75
C GLU A 189 1.17 -13.90 16.69
N GLY A 190 0.15 -13.11 17.03
CA GLY A 190 -1.25 -13.52 16.94
C GLY A 190 -1.67 -13.87 15.51
N ILE A 191 -1.25 -13.07 14.52
CA ILE A 191 -1.48 -13.37 13.11
C ILE A 191 -0.73 -14.64 12.70
N ASN A 192 0.54 -14.77 13.06
CA ASN A 192 1.35 -15.95 12.71
C ASN A 192 0.79 -17.28 13.25
N LYS A 193 -0.01 -17.23 14.32
CA LYS A 193 -0.72 -18.39 14.89
C LYS A 193 -2.11 -18.64 14.27
N ASP A 194 -2.59 -17.78 13.37
CA ASP A 194 -3.89 -17.95 12.70
C ASP A 194 -3.86 -19.21 11.81
N PRO A 195 -4.85 -20.12 11.92
CA PRO A 195 -4.88 -21.35 11.11
C PRO A 195 -4.89 -21.12 9.59
N ASN A 196 -5.29 -19.93 9.12
CA ASN A 196 -5.24 -19.58 7.70
C ASN A 196 -3.82 -19.26 7.19
N ASN A 197 -2.86 -19.03 8.10
CA ASN A 197 -1.45 -18.74 7.80
C ASN A 197 -0.63 -20.01 7.52
N ILE A 198 -1.18 -20.88 6.66
CA ILE A 198 -0.48 -22.05 6.13
C ILE A 198 0.57 -21.59 5.11
N GLU A 199 1.73 -22.24 5.09
CA GLU A 199 2.79 -21.95 4.12
C GLU A 199 2.26 -21.93 2.68
N GLY A 200 2.64 -20.91 1.91
CA GLY A 200 2.18 -20.72 0.53
C GLY A 200 0.78 -20.13 0.38
N SER A 201 -0.01 -20.01 1.46
CA SER A 201 -1.32 -19.36 1.42
C SER A 201 -1.20 -17.85 1.15
N SER A 202 -2.26 -17.25 0.64
CA SER A 202 -2.34 -15.79 0.44
C SER A 202 -2.13 -15.02 1.76
N TYR A 203 -2.50 -15.61 2.91
CA TYR A 203 -2.30 -15.03 4.23
C TYR A 203 -0.81 -15.03 4.61
N ASN A 204 -0.14 -16.17 4.40
CA ASN A 204 1.30 -16.31 4.66
C ASN A 204 2.14 -15.36 3.79
N LYS A 205 1.73 -15.11 2.54
CA LYS A 205 2.38 -14.11 1.67
C LYS A 205 2.31 -12.70 2.25
N ILE A 206 1.13 -12.24 2.71
CA ILE A 206 0.97 -10.91 3.33
C ILE A 206 1.74 -10.83 4.65
N LEU A 207 1.71 -11.89 5.44
CA LEU A 207 2.50 -11.97 6.68
C LEU A 207 3.99 -11.79 6.40
N SER A 208 4.52 -12.46 5.36
CA SER A 208 5.92 -12.30 4.92
C SER A 208 6.24 -10.86 4.50
N THR A 209 5.28 -10.09 3.97
CA THR A 209 5.48 -8.68 3.60
C THR A 209 5.67 -7.76 4.80
N ILE A 210 5.11 -8.13 5.97
CA ILE A 210 5.22 -7.35 7.22
C ILE A 210 6.17 -7.96 8.25
N SER A 211 6.84 -9.06 7.93
CA SER A 211 7.86 -9.69 8.78
C SER A 211 9.23 -9.04 8.59
#